data_AF-A0A8S3J7I7-F1
#
_entry.id   AF-A0A8S3J7I7-F1
#
_cell.length_a   1.000
_cell.length_b   1.000
_cell.length_c   1.000
_cell.angle_alpha   90.00
_cell.angle_beta   90.00
_cell.angle_gamma   90.00
#
_symmetry.space_group_name_H-M   'P 1'
#
loop_
_entity.id
_entity.type
_entity.pdbx_description
1 polymer ?
#
loop_
_entity_poly.entity_id
_entity_poly.type
_entity_poly.pdbx_seq_one_letter_code
_entity_poly.pdbx_strand_id
1 'polypeptide(L)'
;MIASQQEVSGVQVASYLMNYDDHYTTHTFRNLFLISIENYLQAELTKARLQEKDIDEERLEEMTTPIDEEQEEDTKQTEEQFLLEPTQTKNGDRFVMVNTRLDYQHRSKDLTTLCLYDFVSRFYKKTIDKSDRRLIKNANGSEGEQLYTEGTKMNERHTFETAHPQSSSHIIIKHTKPVVPVLIGPQIPRQEREETRERYSRALLTLFVPWRSVHDLCALNQTWTEALELQKPLISP
;
A
#
# COMPACT_ATOMS: atom_id res chain seq x y z
N MET A 1 -29.91 23.52 -14.65
CA MET A 1 -28.80 22.75 -15.25
C MET A 1 -28.75 23.07 -16.73
N ILE A 2 -27.79 23.88 -17.15
CA ILE A 2 -27.55 24.12 -18.57
C ILE A 2 -26.86 22.86 -19.09
N ALA A 3 -27.56 22.07 -19.90
CA ALA A 3 -26.98 20.93 -20.59
C ALA A 3 -25.97 21.47 -21.61
N SER A 4 -24.67 21.28 -21.33
CA SER A 4 -23.64 21.47 -22.34
C SER A 4 -23.88 20.43 -23.44
N GLN A 5 -24.29 20.87 -24.63
CA GLN A 5 -24.28 20.01 -25.80
C GLN A 5 -22.82 19.63 -26.08
N GLN A 6 -22.47 18.37 -25.81
CA GLN A 6 -21.15 17.85 -26.12
C GLN A 6 -21.14 17.46 -27.60
N GLU A 7 -20.34 18.17 -28.41
CA GLU A 7 -20.10 17.75 -29.79
C GLU A 7 -19.30 16.45 -29.78
N VAL A 8 -19.82 15.44 -30.47
CA VAL A 8 -19.23 14.10 -30.54
C VAL A 8 -18.72 13.88 -31.97
N SER A 9 -17.49 13.38 -32.12
CA SER A 9 -16.93 13.10 -33.45
C SER A 9 -17.76 12.03 -34.17
N GLY A 10 -17.89 12.15 -35.51
CA GLY A 10 -18.58 11.14 -36.33
C GLY A 10 -18.00 9.72 -36.16
N VAL A 11 -16.70 9.61 -35.86
CA VAL A 11 -16.04 8.32 -35.56
C VAL A 11 -16.56 7.72 -34.24
N GLN A 12 -16.77 8.56 -33.23
CA GLN A 12 -17.30 8.13 -31.94
C GLN A 12 -18.78 7.71 -32.05
N VAL A 13 -19.57 8.45 -32.83
CA VAL A 13 -20.96 8.07 -33.14
C VAL A 13 -21.01 6.72 -33.88
N ALA A 14 -20.12 6.51 -34.86
CA ALA A 14 -20.03 5.25 -35.58
C ALA A 14 -19.61 4.09 -34.65
N SER A 15 -18.65 4.30 -33.73
CA SER A 15 -18.24 3.33 -32.70
C SER A 15 -19.42 2.89 -31.84
N TYR A 16 -20.18 3.86 -31.32
CA TYR A 16 -21.36 3.62 -30.50
C TYR A 16 -22.46 2.86 -31.25
N LEU A 17 -22.73 3.23 -32.51
CA LEU A 17 -23.70 2.53 -33.36
C LEU A 17 -23.28 1.09 -33.68
N MET A 18 -21.98 0.82 -33.78
CA MET A 18 -21.42 -0.51 -34.00
C MET A 18 -21.29 -1.32 -32.69
N ASN A 19 -21.76 -0.78 -31.56
CA ASN A 19 -21.65 -1.37 -30.24
C ASN A 19 -20.20 -1.70 -29.84
N TYR A 20 -19.26 -0.88 -30.30
CA TYR A 20 -17.88 -0.92 -29.86
C TYR A 20 -17.74 -0.13 -28.58
N ASP A 21 -16.98 -0.70 -27.64
CA ASP A 21 -16.72 -0.07 -26.35
C ASP A 21 -15.77 1.11 -26.55
N ASP A 22 -16.01 2.21 -25.85
CA ASP A 22 -15.17 3.43 -25.94
C ASP A 22 -13.93 3.34 -25.01
N HIS A 23 -13.79 2.25 -24.26
CA HIS A 23 -12.73 2.07 -23.27
C HIS A 23 -11.96 0.76 -23.46
N TYR A 24 -10.80 0.84 -24.12
CA TYR A 24 -9.85 -0.27 -24.23
C TYR A 24 -8.68 -0.06 -23.28
N THR A 25 -8.71 -0.70 -22.11
CA THR A 25 -7.55 -0.79 -21.22
C THR A 25 -7.13 -2.25 -21.10
N THR A 26 -5.85 -2.53 -21.39
CA THR A 26 -5.27 -3.87 -21.27
C THR A 26 -5.06 -4.27 -19.81
N HIS A 27 -4.92 -3.28 -18.93
CA HIS A 27 -4.61 -3.45 -17.51
C HIS A 27 -5.63 -2.73 -16.65
N THR A 28 -5.89 -3.31 -15.50
CA THR A 28 -6.63 -2.66 -14.41
C THR A 28 -5.64 -1.92 -13.53
N PHE A 29 -6.07 -0.78 -12.98
CA PHE A 29 -5.23 0.09 -12.15
C PHE A 29 -5.80 0.20 -10.73
N ARG A 30 -4.94 0.40 -9.72
CA ARG A 30 -5.36 0.62 -8.33
C ARG A 30 -4.52 1.68 -7.66
N ASN A 31 -5.17 2.60 -6.96
CA ASN A 31 -4.52 3.71 -6.30
C ASN A 31 -3.70 3.25 -5.08
N LEU A 32 -2.49 3.79 -4.94
CA LEU A 32 -1.59 3.62 -3.81
C LEU A 32 -1.12 4.99 -3.33
N PHE A 33 -1.56 5.40 -2.14
CA PHE A 33 -1.14 6.64 -1.49
C PHE A 33 0.21 6.42 -0.83
N LEU A 34 1.30 6.59 -1.58
CA LEU A 34 2.65 6.27 -1.10
C LEU A 34 3.11 7.23 0.01
N ILE A 35 2.79 8.52 -0.13
CA ILE A 35 3.27 9.57 0.77
C ILE A 35 2.85 9.35 2.24
N SER A 36 1.64 8.84 2.48
CA SER A 36 1.18 8.56 3.85
C SER A 36 2.00 7.45 4.51
N ILE A 37 2.41 6.45 3.72
CA ILE A 37 3.25 5.35 4.17
C ILE A 37 4.68 5.85 4.43
N GLU A 38 5.24 6.65 3.52
CA GLU A 38 6.57 7.25 3.70
C GLU A 38 6.65 8.11 4.96
N ASN A 39 5.65 8.96 5.20
CA ASN A 39 5.59 9.85 6.36
C ASN A 39 5.50 9.05 7.66
N TYR A 40 4.66 8.00 7.67
CA TYR A 40 4.58 7.09 8.81
C TYR A 40 5.94 6.43 9.11
N LEU A 41 6.60 5.86 8.09
CA LEU A 41 7.90 5.20 8.26
C LEU A 41 8.98 6.17 8.75
N GLN A 42 9.02 7.39 8.20
CA GLN A 42 9.94 8.42 8.66
C GLN A 42 9.68 8.79 10.12
N ALA A 43 8.42 9.00 10.50
CA ALA A 43 8.05 9.33 11.87
C ALA A 43 8.39 8.19 12.85
N GLU A 44 8.18 6.94 12.45
CA GLU A 44 8.54 5.76 13.25
C GLU A 44 10.06 5.66 13.45
N LEU A 45 10.85 5.87 12.39
CA LEU A 45 12.32 5.86 12.47
C LEU A 45 12.85 6.96 13.38
N THR A 46 12.31 8.19 13.24
CA THR A 46 12.70 9.32 14.09
C THR A 46 12.37 9.04 15.55
N LYS A 47 11.20 8.48 15.84
CA LYS A 47 10.81 8.09 17.21
C LYS A 47 11.76 7.03 17.78
N ALA A 48 12.10 5.99 17.02
CA ALA A 48 13.02 4.96 17.45
C ALA A 48 14.43 5.50 17.74
N ARG A 49 14.91 6.43 16.90
CA ARG A 49 16.20 7.12 17.11
C ARG A 49 16.21 7.99 18.37
N LEU A 50 15.11 8.68 18.67
CA LEU A 50 14.99 9.48 19.90
C LEU A 50 15.01 8.60 21.14
N GLN A 51 14.33 7.45 21.11
CA GLN A 51 14.31 6.50 22.23
C GLN A 51 15.70 5.91 22.53
N GLU A 52 16.56 5.70 21.53
CA GLU A 52 17.95 5.29 21.76
C GLU A 52 18.86 6.43 22.22
N LYS A 53 18.59 7.68 21.79
CA LYS A 53 19.43 8.85 22.08
C LYS A 53 19.20 9.50 23.44
N ASP A 54 18.17 9.12 24.20
CA ASP A 54 18.07 9.42 25.65
C ASP A 54 19.23 8.80 26.47
N ILE A 55 20.20 8.14 25.81
CA ILE A 55 21.45 7.63 26.36
C ILE A 55 22.69 8.50 25.99
N ASP A 56 22.70 9.30 24.92
CA ASP A 56 23.85 10.15 24.52
C ASP A 56 23.43 11.38 23.68
N GLU A 57 23.52 12.58 24.28
CA GLU A 57 22.83 13.82 23.87
C GLU A 57 23.60 14.74 22.88
N GLU A 58 24.60 14.26 22.14
CA GLU A 58 25.58 15.18 21.48
C GLU A 58 25.61 15.21 19.92
N ARG A 59 24.71 14.52 19.19
CA ARG A 59 24.74 14.52 17.69
C ARG A 59 23.38 14.70 17.01
N LEU A 60 22.66 15.79 17.26
CA LEU A 60 21.36 16.05 16.61
C LEU A 60 21.35 17.16 15.56
N GLU A 61 22.43 17.91 15.36
CA GLU A 61 22.44 19.01 14.38
C GLU A 61 22.95 18.64 12.98
N GLU A 62 23.62 17.50 12.79
CA GLU A 62 24.17 17.12 11.48
C GLU A 62 23.33 16.10 10.67
N MET A 63 22.23 15.59 11.23
CA MET A 63 21.52 14.42 10.63
C MET A 63 20.05 14.64 10.31
N THR A 64 19.54 15.85 10.53
CA THR A 64 18.26 16.32 9.97
C THR A 64 18.59 17.13 8.73
N THR A 65 18.28 16.57 7.56
CA THR A 65 18.33 17.32 6.29
C THR A 65 17.43 18.56 6.38
N PRO A 66 17.77 19.66 5.66
CA PRO A 66 16.83 20.73 5.41
C PRO A 66 15.53 20.12 4.88
N ILE A 67 14.47 20.31 5.65
CA ILE A 67 13.11 20.00 5.24
C ILE A 67 12.78 21.06 4.18
N ASP A 68 12.28 20.65 3.01
CA ASP A 68 11.65 21.57 2.06
C ASP A 68 10.69 22.47 2.87
N GLU A 69 10.96 23.78 2.92
CA GLU A 69 10.26 24.79 3.73
C GLU A 69 8.74 24.86 3.46
N GLU A 70 8.21 24.08 2.51
CA GLU A 70 6.78 23.96 2.21
C GLU A 70 6.03 22.87 3.01
N GLN A 71 6.69 22.11 3.90
CA GLN A 71 6.03 21.02 4.66
C GLN A 71 6.16 21.10 6.20
N GLU A 72 6.52 22.27 6.75
CA GLU A 72 6.83 22.43 8.18
C GLU A 72 5.62 22.45 9.14
N GLU A 73 4.36 22.31 8.69
CA GLU A 73 3.22 22.44 9.61
C GLU A 73 2.69 21.14 10.26
N ASP A 74 3.14 19.93 9.89
CA ASP A 74 2.42 18.70 10.29
C ASP A 74 3.23 17.62 11.05
N THR A 75 4.20 18.04 11.89
CA THR A 75 4.85 17.14 12.87
C THR A 75 4.04 16.94 14.16
N LYS A 76 2.78 17.38 14.20
CA LYS A 76 1.86 17.11 15.31
C LYS A 76 1.11 15.80 15.02
N GLN A 77 1.33 14.79 15.86
CA GLN A 77 0.55 13.54 15.93
C GLN A 77 0.04 13.05 14.58
N THR A 78 0.83 12.24 13.85
CA THR A 78 0.38 11.59 12.62
C THR A 78 -0.81 10.68 12.94
N GLU A 79 -2.03 11.21 12.86
CA GLU A 79 -3.26 10.45 13.03
C GLU A 79 -3.33 9.41 11.90
N GLU A 80 -3.84 8.23 12.21
CA GLU A 80 -4.02 7.16 11.23
C GLU A 80 -5.03 7.60 10.18
N GLN A 81 -4.58 7.82 8.95
CA GLN A 81 -5.45 8.21 7.85
C GLN A 81 -6.08 6.97 7.19
N PHE A 82 -7.42 6.94 7.15
CA PHE A 82 -8.20 5.90 6.46
C PHE A 82 -8.92 6.50 5.25
N LEU A 83 -8.85 5.83 4.11
CA LEU A 83 -9.68 6.14 2.94
C LEU A 83 -11.05 5.47 3.10
N LEU A 84 -12.13 6.20 2.80
CA LEU A 84 -13.47 5.65 2.73
C LEU A 84 -13.75 5.20 1.29
N GLU A 85 -13.82 3.90 1.06
CA GLU A 85 -14.20 3.33 -0.25
C GLU A 85 -15.65 2.86 -0.23
N PRO A 86 -16.48 3.24 -1.22
CA PRO A 86 -17.83 2.71 -1.35
C PRO A 86 -17.77 1.23 -1.74
N THR A 87 -18.47 0.40 -0.99
CA THR A 87 -18.65 -1.02 -1.29
C THR A 87 -20.05 -1.24 -1.83
N GLN A 88 -20.13 -1.65 -3.10
CA GLN A 88 -21.40 -2.09 -3.70
C GLN A 88 -21.84 -3.40 -3.06
N THR A 89 -22.64 -3.29 -2.00
CA THR A 89 -23.29 -4.44 -1.38
C THR A 89 -24.76 -4.46 -1.82
N LYS A 90 -25.37 -5.63 -1.92
CA LYS A 90 -26.79 -5.79 -2.30
C LYS A 90 -27.79 -5.02 -1.40
N ASN A 91 -27.34 -4.49 -0.25
CA ASN A 91 -28.16 -3.84 0.79
C ASN A 91 -27.83 -2.34 0.98
N GLY A 92 -27.37 -1.64 -0.06
CA GLY A 92 -27.10 -0.20 -0.04
C GLY A 92 -25.61 0.18 0.04
N ASP A 93 -25.33 1.47 -0.13
CA ASP A 93 -23.98 2.02 -0.09
C ASP A 93 -23.41 1.91 1.33
N ARG A 94 -22.42 1.04 1.49
CA ARG A 94 -21.63 0.92 2.72
C ARG A 94 -20.22 1.40 2.44
N PHE A 95 -19.67 2.21 3.32
CA PHE A 95 -18.27 2.61 3.24
C PHE A 95 -17.40 1.62 4.00
N VAL A 96 -16.25 1.30 3.43
CA VAL A 96 -15.20 0.52 4.09
C VAL A 96 -14.01 1.44 4.32
N MET A 97 -13.49 1.41 5.55
CA MET A 97 -12.23 2.05 5.90
C MET A 97 -11.08 1.23 5.32
N VAL A 98 -10.25 1.87 4.50
CA VAL A 98 -9.11 1.28 3.82
C VAL A 98 -7.84 1.98 4.25
N ASN A 99 -6.88 1.20 4.75
CA ASN A 99 -5.54 1.65 5.06
C ASN A 99 -4.56 0.59 4.54
N THR A 100 -4.02 0.85 3.35
CA THR A 100 -3.16 -0.11 2.63
C THR A 100 -1.90 -0.45 3.43
N ARG A 101 -1.39 0.48 4.24
CA ARG A 101 -0.25 0.26 5.12
C ARG A 101 -0.55 -0.82 6.14
N LEU A 102 -1.65 -0.67 6.88
CA LEU A 102 -2.08 -1.65 7.89
C LEU A 102 -2.42 -3.01 7.27
N ASP A 103 -3.13 -2.99 6.13
CA ASP A 103 -3.45 -4.21 5.38
C ASP A 103 -2.17 -4.97 4.98
N TYR A 104 -1.09 -4.24 4.61
CA TYR A 104 0.21 -4.82 4.25
C TYR A 104 1.02 -5.26 5.47
N GLN A 105 1.10 -4.45 6.54
CA GLN A 105 1.90 -4.79 7.73
C GLN A 105 1.38 -6.03 8.45
N HIS A 106 0.06 -6.20 8.50
CA HIS A 106 -0.60 -7.34 9.15
C HIS A 106 -1.07 -8.40 8.16
N ARG A 107 -0.39 -8.49 7.00
CA ARG A 107 -0.62 -9.55 6.02
C ARG A 107 -0.30 -10.93 6.60
N SER A 108 -0.87 -11.97 5.98
CA SER A 108 -0.58 -13.37 6.32
C SER A 108 0.93 -13.67 6.31
N LYS A 109 1.36 -14.64 7.13
CA LYS A 109 2.75 -15.07 7.21
C LYS A 109 3.27 -15.61 5.88
N ASP A 110 2.38 -16.21 5.09
CA ASP A 110 2.69 -16.74 3.76
C ASP A 110 3.04 -15.62 2.76
N LEU A 111 2.62 -14.39 3.02
CA LEU A 111 2.84 -13.22 2.16
C LEU A 111 4.03 -12.36 2.61
N THR A 112 4.84 -12.84 3.56
CA THR A 112 5.94 -12.06 4.15
C THR A 112 6.99 -11.66 3.12
N THR A 113 7.24 -12.51 2.12
CA THR A 113 8.25 -12.30 1.07
C THR A 113 7.87 -11.27 0.02
N LEU A 114 6.62 -10.82 -0.03
CA LEU A 114 6.16 -9.84 -1.01
C LEU A 114 6.51 -8.43 -0.57
N CYS A 115 6.96 -7.61 -1.52
CA CYS A 115 7.07 -6.17 -1.34
C CYS A 115 5.70 -5.49 -1.45
N LEU A 116 5.63 -4.22 -1.05
CA LEU A 116 4.39 -3.46 -1.05
C LEU A 116 3.77 -3.35 -2.45
N TYR A 117 4.59 -3.12 -3.47
CA TYR A 117 4.14 -3.02 -4.86
C TYR A 117 3.45 -4.32 -5.31
N ASP A 118 4.12 -5.47 -5.11
CA ASP A 118 3.59 -6.78 -5.47
C ASP A 118 2.34 -7.14 -4.68
N PHE A 119 2.28 -6.78 -3.40
CA PHE A 119 1.10 -7.01 -2.58
C PHE A 119 -0.12 -6.25 -3.13
N VAL A 120 0.01 -4.95 -3.42
CA VAL A 120 -1.08 -4.12 -3.97
C VAL A 120 -1.49 -4.58 -5.37
N SER A 121 -0.52 -5.05 -6.17
CA SER A 121 -0.74 -5.55 -7.53
C SER A 121 -1.48 -6.89 -7.55
N ARG A 122 -1.09 -7.82 -6.67
CA ARG A 122 -1.55 -9.22 -6.69
C ARG A 122 -2.70 -9.50 -5.76
N PHE A 123 -2.94 -8.68 -4.74
CA PHE A 123 -3.94 -8.96 -3.71
C PHE A 123 -4.84 -7.76 -3.42
N TYR A 124 -6.09 -8.05 -3.06
CA TYR A 124 -7.06 -7.07 -2.60
C TYR A 124 -7.78 -7.54 -1.34
N LYS A 125 -8.29 -6.58 -0.57
CA LYS A 125 -9.09 -6.82 0.62
C LYS A 125 -10.55 -7.05 0.25
N LYS A 126 -11.18 -8.05 0.85
CA LYS A 126 -12.60 -8.35 0.68
C LYS A 126 -13.27 -8.59 2.04
N THR A 127 -14.50 -8.16 2.20
CA THR A 127 -15.34 -8.55 3.33
C THR A 127 -15.61 -10.06 3.33
N ILE A 128 -15.64 -10.64 4.53
CA ILE A 128 -15.88 -12.08 4.74
C ILE A 128 -17.35 -12.41 4.42
N ASP A 129 -17.57 -13.34 3.49
CA ASP A 129 -18.88 -13.92 3.19
C ASP A 129 -19.18 -15.18 4.04
N LYS A 130 -20.42 -15.68 4.01
CA LYS A 130 -20.84 -16.95 4.63
C LYS A 130 -19.97 -18.13 4.21
N SER A 131 -19.55 -18.17 2.94
CA SER A 131 -18.64 -19.19 2.42
C SER A 131 -17.26 -19.10 3.08
N ASP A 132 -16.70 -17.90 3.13
CA ASP A 132 -15.41 -17.59 3.78
C ASP A 132 -15.42 -17.97 5.27
N ARG A 133 -16.51 -17.69 5.99
CA ARG A 133 -16.65 -18.08 7.40
C ARG A 133 -16.57 -19.58 7.63
N ARG A 134 -17.06 -20.39 6.69
CA ARG A 134 -16.98 -21.86 6.81
C ARG A 134 -15.53 -22.32 6.64
N LEU A 135 -14.79 -21.74 5.69
CA LEU A 135 -13.39 -22.07 5.46
C LEU A 135 -12.51 -21.71 6.67
N ILE A 136 -12.69 -20.50 7.22
CA ILE A 136 -11.94 -20.06 8.41
C ILE A 136 -12.21 -20.98 9.61
N LYS A 137 -13.46 -21.42 9.80
CA LYS A 137 -13.82 -22.39 10.86
C LYS A 137 -13.18 -23.76 10.65
N ASN A 138 -13.08 -24.22 9.41
CA ASN A 138 -12.49 -25.52 9.08
C ASN A 138 -10.96 -25.51 9.21
N ALA A 139 -10.32 -24.36 8.99
CA ALA A 139 -8.88 -24.17 9.16
C ALA A 139 -8.44 -24.08 10.64
N ASN A 140 -9.27 -24.53 11.59
CA ASN A 140 -8.99 -24.50 13.03
C ASN A 140 -8.61 -23.12 13.60
N GLY A 141 -8.96 -22.03 12.92
CA GLY A 141 -8.67 -20.67 13.38
C GLY A 141 -7.18 -20.31 13.39
N SER A 142 -6.34 -20.99 12.61
CA SER A 142 -4.95 -20.60 12.46
C SER A 142 -4.84 -19.22 11.80
N GLU A 143 -4.22 -18.29 12.54
CA GLU A 143 -4.14 -16.88 12.17
C GLU A 143 -3.04 -16.64 11.13
N GLY A 144 -3.36 -15.84 10.12
CA GLY A 144 -2.37 -15.44 9.11
C GLY A 144 -1.91 -16.60 8.23
N GLU A 145 -2.85 -17.44 7.77
CA GLU A 145 -2.58 -18.57 6.88
C GLU A 145 -3.40 -18.51 5.58
N GLN A 146 -2.91 -19.22 4.58
CA GLN A 146 -3.60 -19.50 3.33
C GLN A 146 -4.80 -20.42 3.54
N LEU A 147 -5.98 -20.03 3.04
CA LEU A 147 -7.19 -20.84 3.07
C LEU A 147 -7.28 -21.72 1.83
N TYR A 148 -7.45 -23.03 2.05
CA TYR A 148 -7.68 -24.02 1.00
C TYR A 148 -9.17 -24.39 0.90
N THR A 149 -9.60 -24.80 -0.28
CA THR A 149 -10.95 -25.34 -0.50
C THR A 149 -10.84 -26.57 -1.37
N GLU A 150 -11.51 -27.64 -0.97
CA GLU A 150 -11.67 -28.84 -1.79
C GLU A 150 -12.73 -28.57 -2.88
N GLY A 151 -12.37 -28.71 -4.16
CA GLY A 151 -13.28 -28.50 -5.29
C GLY A 151 -12.82 -27.46 -6.31
N THR A 152 -13.76 -26.70 -6.90
CA THR A 152 -13.49 -25.69 -7.94
C THR A 152 -12.37 -24.75 -7.52
N LYS A 153 -11.36 -24.55 -8.38
CA LYS A 153 -10.22 -23.66 -8.12
C LYS A 153 -10.70 -22.24 -7.82
N MET A 154 -10.73 -21.92 -6.53
CA MET A 154 -11.00 -20.59 -6.05
C MET A 154 -9.69 -19.79 -6.05
N ASN A 155 -9.77 -18.47 -6.17
CA ASN A 155 -8.61 -17.62 -5.99
C ASN A 155 -8.01 -17.84 -4.60
N GLU A 156 -6.68 -17.80 -4.52
CA GLU A 156 -5.91 -17.89 -3.29
C GLU A 156 -6.38 -16.84 -2.27
N ARG A 157 -6.64 -17.27 -1.03
CA ARG A 157 -7.16 -16.42 0.05
C ARG A 157 -6.31 -16.56 1.29
N HIS A 158 -6.19 -15.47 2.02
CA HIS A 158 -5.38 -15.36 3.23
C HIS A 158 -6.14 -14.58 4.29
N THR A 159 -5.98 -14.97 5.55
CA THR A 159 -6.47 -14.16 6.69
C THR A 159 -5.44 -13.11 7.09
N PHE A 160 -5.90 -12.00 7.67
CA PHE A 160 -4.99 -11.06 8.35
C PHE A 160 -4.50 -11.64 9.68
N GLU A 161 -3.42 -11.07 10.21
CA GLU A 161 -3.02 -11.30 11.59
C GLU A 161 -3.98 -10.63 12.58
N THR A 162 -4.06 -11.15 13.80
CA THR A 162 -4.97 -10.65 14.84
C THR A 162 -4.76 -9.19 15.21
N ALA A 163 -3.54 -8.70 15.10
CA ALA A 163 -3.21 -7.29 15.31
C ALA A 163 -3.91 -6.35 14.30
N HIS A 164 -4.37 -6.86 13.15
CA HIS A 164 -5.11 -6.05 12.19
C HIS A 164 -6.49 -5.65 12.73
N PRO A 165 -6.88 -4.36 12.69
CA PRO A 165 -8.18 -3.89 13.20
C PRO A 165 -9.39 -4.57 12.53
N GLN A 166 -9.23 -5.04 11.29
CA GLN A 166 -10.30 -5.68 10.52
C GLN A 166 -10.10 -7.19 10.35
N SER A 167 -9.22 -7.84 11.12
CA SER A 167 -8.90 -9.27 11.00
C SER A 167 -10.13 -10.19 11.05
N SER A 168 -11.12 -9.86 11.88
CA SER A 168 -12.35 -10.64 12.05
C SER A 168 -13.42 -10.42 10.97
N SER A 169 -13.27 -9.37 10.14
CA SER A 169 -14.30 -8.94 9.19
C SER A 169 -13.87 -9.02 7.73
N HIS A 170 -12.56 -9.02 7.45
CA HIS A 170 -12.00 -8.99 6.11
C HIS A 170 -10.95 -10.08 5.89
N ILE A 171 -10.73 -10.44 4.63
CA ILE A 171 -9.69 -11.35 4.16
C ILE A 171 -8.96 -10.75 2.96
N ILE A 172 -7.78 -11.28 2.67
CA ILE A 172 -6.97 -10.95 1.51
C ILE A 172 -7.25 -11.99 0.43
N ILE A 173 -7.47 -11.54 -0.80
CA ILE A 173 -7.71 -12.43 -1.95
C ILE A 173 -6.78 -12.05 -3.09
N LYS A 174 -6.22 -13.06 -3.74
CA LYS A 174 -5.39 -12.89 -4.93
C LYS A 174 -6.25 -12.51 -6.14
N HIS A 175 -5.80 -11.52 -6.89
CA HIS A 175 -6.38 -11.16 -8.16
C HIS A 175 -6.21 -12.29 -9.19
N THR A 176 -7.20 -12.45 -10.05
CA THR A 176 -7.10 -13.38 -11.20
C THR A 176 -6.11 -12.86 -12.25
N LYS A 177 -6.03 -11.53 -12.42
CA LYS A 177 -5.06 -10.84 -13.26
C LYS A 177 -4.40 -9.74 -12.43
N PRO A 178 -3.07 -9.58 -12.44
CA PRO A 178 -2.40 -8.52 -11.71
C PRO A 178 -2.91 -7.13 -12.10
N VAL A 179 -3.00 -6.27 -11.11
CA VAL A 179 -3.39 -4.86 -11.24
C VAL A 179 -2.13 -4.01 -11.19
N VAL A 180 -2.09 -2.88 -11.91
CA VAL A 180 -0.97 -1.95 -11.86
C VAL A 180 -1.23 -0.90 -10.75
N PRO A 181 -0.39 -0.84 -9.70
CA PRO A 181 -0.48 0.22 -8.70
C PRO A 181 -0.19 1.59 -9.34
N VAL A 182 -1.08 2.55 -9.09
CA VAL A 182 -0.95 3.96 -9.49
C VAL A 182 -0.60 4.75 -8.25
N LEU A 183 0.59 5.33 -8.22
CA LEU A 183 1.05 6.13 -7.11
C LEU A 183 0.29 7.47 -7.09
N ILE A 184 -0.46 7.71 -6.01
CA ILE A 184 -1.18 8.95 -5.77
C ILE A 184 -0.40 9.79 -4.76
N GLY A 185 -0.20 11.06 -5.08
CA GLY A 185 0.54 12.03 -4.27
C GLY A 185 1.75 12.63 -4.99
N PRO A 186 2.69 13.24 -4.25
CA PRO A 186 3.91 13.79 -4.80
C PRO A 186 4.70 12.72 -5.57
N GLN A 187 5.17 13.07 -6.76
CA GLN A 187 5.96 12.15 -7.57
C GLN A 187 7.23 11.70 -6.81
N ILE A 188 7.69 10.49 -7.13
CA ILE A 188 8.99 10.01 -6.65
C ILE A 188 10.07 10.98 -7.18
N PRO A 189 10.94 11.53 -6.32
CA PRO A 189 11.97 12.47 -6.78
C PRO A 189 12.95 11.85 -7.76
N ARG A 190 13.72 12.67 -8.47
CA ARG A 190 14.78 12.20 -9.36
C ARG A 190 16.00 11.79 -8.53
N GLN A 191 16.60 10.65 -8.85
CA GLN A 191 17.78 10.11 -8.16
C GLN A 191 18.99 11.05 -8.15
N GLU A 192 19.19 11.83 -9.21
CA GLU A 192 20.40 12.65 -9.41
C GLU A 192 20.49 13.88 -8.49
N ARG A 193 19.39 14.28 -7.83
CA ARG A 193 19.39 15.44 -6.93
C ARG A 193 19.73 14.99 -5.52
N GLU A 194 20.87 15.44 -5.00
CA GLU A 194 21.36 15.10 -3.67
C GLU A 194 20.36 15.45 -2.56
N GLU A 195 19.74 16.62 -2.64
CA GLU A 195 18.72 17.10 -1.69
C GLU A 195 17.53 16.14 -1.57
N THR A 196 17.10 15.54 -2.67
CA THR A 196 15.95 14.63 -2.68
C THR A 196 16.33 13.15 -2.63
N ARG A 197 17.63 12.83 -2.51
CA ARG A 197 18.15 11.46 -2.61
C ARG A 197 17.69 10.57 -1.46
N GLU A 198 17.58 11.12 -0.26
CA GLU A 198 17.03 10.40 0.90
C GLU A 198 15.57 10.00 0.68
N ARG A 199 14.73 10.94 0.23
CA ARG A 199 13.32 10.66 -0.07
C ARG A 199 13.17 9.66 -1.21
N TYR A 200 13.97 9.78 -2.28
CA TYR A 200 14.01 8.80 -3.36
C TYR A 200 14.31 7.39 -2.83
N SER A 201 15.33 7.27 -1.98
CA SER A 201 15.76 5.99 -1.43
C SER A 201 14.70 5.37 -0.52
N ARG A 202 14.07 6.18 0.34
CA ARG A 202 12.93 5.77 1.17
C ARG A 202 11.76 5.28 0.32
N ALA A 203 11.40 5.99 -0.76
CA ALA A 203 10.31 5.58 -1.64
C ALA A 203 10.57 4.22 -2.31
N LEU A 204 11.79 3.99 -2.81
CA LEU A 204 12.16 2.70 -3.42
C LEU A 204 12.16 1.54 -2.43
N LEU A 205 12.77 1.74 -1.26
CA LEU A 205 12.77 0.75 -0.19
C LEU A 205 11.33 0.40 0.23
N THR A 206 10.48 1.42 0.41
CA THR A 206 9.07 1.22 0.79
C THR A 206 8.31 0.39 -0.24
N LEU A 207 8.56 0.58 -1.54
CA LEU A 207 7.83 -0.09 -2.61
C LEU A 207 8.32 -1.50 -2.89
N PHE A 208 9.65 -1.70 -2.93
CA PHE A 208 10.27 -2.88 -3.55
C PHE A 208 10.95 -3.81 -2.56
N VAL A 209 11.09 -3.41 -1.29
CA VAL A 209 11.58 -4.30 -0.24
C VAL A 209 10.41 -4.88 0.55
N PRO A 210 10.43 -6.17 0.92
CA PRO A 210 9.48 -6.73 1.88
C PRO A 210 9.74 -6.17 3.28
N TRP A 211 8.70 -5.61 3.92
CA TRP A 211 8.82 -5.03 5.27
C TRP A 211 7.52 -5.18 6.06
N ARG A 212 7.62 -5.09 7.39
CA ARG A 212 6.50 -4.99 8.34
C ARG A 212 6.73 -3.83 9.31
N SER A 213 7.99 -3.55 9.63
CA SER A 213 8.40 -2.41 10.45
C SER A 213 9.45 -1.57 9.71
N VAL A 214 9.72 -0.37 10.22
CA VAL A 214 10.75 0.50 9.64
C VAL A 214 12.16 -0.10 9.74
N HIS A 215 12.41 -0.94 10.74
CA HIS A 215 13.70 -1.59 10.98
C HIS A 215 14.07 -2.61 9.90
N ASP A 216 13.06 -3.16 9.19
CA ASP A 216 13.29 -4.06 8.05
C ASP A 216 13.87 -3.29 6.85
N LEU A 217 13.63 -1.98 6.79
CA LEU A 217 14.09 -1.11 5.71
C LEU A 217 15.37 -0.38 6.08
N CYS A 218 15.42 0.20 7.28
CA CYS A 218 16.49 1.11 7.69
C CYS A 218 16.90 0.89 9.15
N ALA A 219 18.18 0.63 9.39
CA ALA A 219 18.77 0.60 10.72
C ALA A 219 18.85 2.02 11.33
N LEU A 220 18.92 2.09 12.66
CA LEU A 220 18.86 3.36 13.39
C LEU A 220 20.06 4.26 13.12
N ASN A 221 21.23 3.67 12.86
CA ASN A 221 22.49 4.35 12.58
C ASN A 221 22.80 4.60 11.09
N GLN A 222 21.95 4.16 10.16
CA GLN A 222 22.19 4.31 8.72
C GLN A 222 21.22 5.30 8.07
N THR A 223 21.61 5.89 6.96
CA THR A 223 20.71 6.75 6.15
C THR A 223 19.84 5.91 5.21
N TRP A 224 18.76 6.49 4.66
CA TRP A 224 17.94 5.76 3.68
C TRP A 224 18.72 5.47 2.40
N THR A 225 19.63 6.38 2.01
CA THR A 225 20.51 6.16 0.86
C THR A 225 21.43 4.96 1.08
N GLU A 226 22.10 4.87 2.22
CA GLU A 226 22.95 3.72 2.58
C GLU A 226 22.15 2.42 2.60
N ALA A 227 20.96 2.44 3.21
CA ALA A 227 20.06 1.30 3.24
C ALA A 227 19.71 0.81 1.84
N LEU A 228 19.41 1.73 0.91
CA LEU A 228 19.10 1.38 -0.46
C LEU A 228 20.30 0.74 -1.15
N GLU A 229 21.51 1.30 -1.02
CA GLU A 229 22.72 0.71 -1.62
C GLU A 229 22.96 -0.73 -1.16
N LEU A 230 22.71 -1.03 0.11
CA LEU A 230 22.82 -2.40 0.65
C LEU A 230 21.76 -3.35 0.08
N GLN A 231 20.55 -2.84 -0.18
CA GLN A 231 19.42 -3.65 -0.65
C GLN A 231 19.29 -3.73 -2.17
N LYS A 232 19.95 -2.85 -2.94
CA LYS A 232 20.00 -2.89 -4.41
C LYS A 232 20.23 -4.27 -5.03
N PRO A 233 21.16 -5.12 -4.56
CA PRO A 233 21.35 -6.46 -5.15
C PRO A 233 20.12 -7.37 -4.97
N LEU A 234 19.31 -7.15 -3.93
CA LEU A 234 18.09 -7.92 -3.64
C LEU A 234 16.89 -7.40 -4.45
N ILE A 235 16.91 -6.13 -4.85
CA ILE A 235 15.85 -5.44 -5.63
C ILE A 235 16.01 -5.71 -7.14
N SER A 236 16.80 -6.72 -7.55
CA SER A 236 17.11 -6.98 -8.97
C SER A 236 15.84 -7.23 -9.84
N PRO A 237 15.90 -6.82 -11.13
CA PRO A 237 14.75 -6.41 -11.96
C PRO A 237 13.82 -7.54 -12.41
#